data_AF-A0A060BQH5-F1
#
_entry.id   AF-A0A060BQH5-F1
#
_cell.length_a   1.000
_cell.length_b   1.000
_cell.length_c   1.000
_cell.angle_alpha   90.00
_cell.angle_beta   90.00
_cell.angle_gamma   90.00
#
_symmetry.space_group_name_H-M   'P 1'
#
loop_
_entity.id
_entity.type
_entity.pdbx_description
1 polymer ?
#
loop_
_entity_poly.entity_id
_entity_poly.type
_entity_poly.pdbx_seq_one_letter_code
_entity_poly.pdbx_strand_id
1 'polypeptide(L)'
;MSSQSMQRHAGNRAPSRVALVMAGGTGGHIFPAMAVAEGLRERGWTVHWLGTPGTPGRPSMERRLVPPQGFAFETIDFSGVRGKGLKTLLLLPLRLFKAFAQSRAVVRRVRPDVVLGFGGYVTFRVPDERAGRQAAGAA
;
A
#
# COMPACT_ATOMS: atom_id res chain seq x y z
N MET A 1 -35.00 -37.89 16.80
CA MET A 1 -33.70 -38.19 16.17
C MET A 1 -33.55 -37.25 14.98
N SER A 2 -33.42 -35.94 15.22
CA SER A 2 -32.18 -35.22 15.54
C SER A 2 -31.31 -34.99 14.30
N SER A 3 -31.53 -33.83 13.68
CA SER A 3 -30.50 -32.84 13.40
C SER A 3 -29.18 -33.35 12.80
N GLN A 4 -29.13 -33.48 11.48
CA GLN A 4 -27.89 -33.31 10.71
C GLN A 4 -28.14 -32.39 9.51
N SER A 5 -28.70 -31.21 9.81
CA SER A 5 -28.37 -30.00 9.07
C SER A 5 -27.00 -29.50 9.53
N MET A 6 -26.25 -28.95 8.57
CA MET A 6 -25.05 -28.11 8.75
C MET A 6 -23.73 -28.79 9.11
N GLN A 7 -22.67 -28.24 8.48
CA GLN A 7 -21.24 -28.50 8.64
C GLN A 7 -20.76 -29.69 7.78
N ARG A 8 -19.99 -29.51 6.71
CA ARG A 8 -18.69 -28.82 6.66
C ARG A 8 -18.29 -28.48 5.21
N HIS A 9 -18.33 -27.20 4.86
CA HIS A 9 -17.40 -26.65 3.86
C HIS A 9 -16.77 -25.38 4.46
N ALA A 10 -15.94 -25.61 5.48
CA ALA A 10 -15.05 -24.60 6.02
C ALA A 10 -13.90 -24.37 5.01
N GLY A 11 -14.02 -23.28 4.26
CA GLY A 11 -12.93 -22.34 4.01
C GLY A 11 -11.68 -22.87 3.32
N ASN A 12 -11.72 -23.02 2.00
CA ASN A 12 -10.53 -22.72 1.20
C ASN A 12 -10.41 -21.18 1.11
N ARG A 13 -10.01 -20.52 2.21
CA ARG A 13 -9.58 -19.12 2.10
C ARG A 13 -8.26 -19.14 1.35
N ALA A 14 -8.33 -18.83 0.06
CA ALA A 14 -7.14 -18.50 -0.73
C ALA A 14 -6.23 -17.59 0.12
N PRO A 15 -4.90 -17.75 0.05
CA PRO A 15 -3.98 -16.97 0.87
C PRO A 15 -4.36 -15.49 0.75
N SER A 16 -4.54 -14.81 1.89
CA SER A 16 -4.95 -13.41 1.94
C SER A 16 -3.96 -12.58 1.15
N ARG A 17 -4.34 -12.21 -0.08
CA ARG A 17 -3.48 -11.44 -0.99
C ARG A 17 -3.41 -10.02 -0.49
N VAL A 18 -2.21 -9.46 -0.45
CA VAL A 18 -1.95 -8.11 0.06
C VAL A 18 -1.69 -7.17 -1.11
N ALA A 19 -2.46 -6.09 -1.19
CA ALA A 19 -2.24 -5.02 -2.16
C ALA A 19 -1.73 -3.76 -1.46
N LEU A 20 -0.70 -3.14 -2.02
CA LEU A 20 -0.20 -1.84 -1.59
C LEU A 20 -0.62 -0.78 -2.60
N VAL A 21 -1.56 0.08 -2.23
CA VAL A 21 -2.07 1.17 -3.07
C VAL A 21 -1.30 2.43 -2.71
N MET A 22 -0.68 3.06 -3.71
CA MET A 22 0.09 4.29 -3.55
C MET A 22 -0.65 5.42 -4.25
N ALA A 23 -1.23 6.35 -3.48
CA ALA A 23 -1.82 7.55 -4.05
C ALA A 23 -1.72 8.72 -3.06
N GLY A 24 -1.47 9.92 -3.58
CA GLY A 24 -1.32 11.12 -2.76
C GLY A 24 -1.41 12.40 -3.59
N GLY A 25 -1.48 13.53 -2.89
CA GLY A 25 -1.58 14.84 -3.53
C GLY A 25 -3.03 15.34 -3.62
N THR A 26 -3.61 15.39 -4.81
CA THR A 26 -4.97 15.92 -5.05
C THR A 26 -6.00 14.80 -5.19
N GLY A 27 -7.29 15.14 -5.06
CA GLY A 27 -8.39 14.18 -5.16
C GLY A 27 -8.41 13.35 -6.45
N GLY A 28 -7.92 13.91 -7.57
CA GLY A 28 -7.95 13.25 -8.89
C GLY A 28 -7.26 11.88 -8.96
N HIS A 29 -6.32 11.59 -8.05
CA HIS A 29 -5.69 10.27 -7.93
C HIS A 29 -6.17 9.48 -6.72
N ILE A 30 -6.59 10.17 -5.66
CA ILE A 30 -7.03 9.56 -4.40
C ILE A 30 -8.37 8.85 -4.59
N PHE A 31 -9.35 9.47 -5.26
CA PHE A 31 -10.66 8.87 -5.46
C PHE A 31 -10.64 7.59 -6.33
N PRO A 32 -9.99 7.55 -7.51
CA PRO A 32 -9.91 6.31 -8.28
C PRO A 32 -9.12 5.21 -7.54
N ALA A 33 -8.07 5.59 -6.80
CA ALA A 33 -7.34 4.64 -5.96
C ALA A 33 -8.20 4.05 -4.85
N MET A 34 -9.06 4.85 -4.19
CA MET A 34 -10.00 4.35 -3.19
C MET A 34 -11.05 3.42 -3.81
N ALA A 35 -11.55 3.72 -5.01
CA ALA A 35 -12.48 2.83 -5.70
C ALA A 35 -11.85 1.46 -6.01
N VAL A 36 -10.59 1.43 -6.45
CA VAL A 36 -9.87 0.17 -6.68
C VAL A 36 -9.55 -0.55 -5.37
N ALA A 37 -9.16 0.18 -4.32
CA ALA A 37 -8.92 -0.38 -2.99
C ALA A 37 -10.17 -1.07 -2.44
N GLU A 38 -11.35 -0.46 -2.64
CA GLU A 38 -12.63 -1.04 -2.24
C GLU A 38 -12.92 -2.34 -3.00
N GLY A 39 -12.81 -2.32 -4.33
CA GLY A 39 -13.04 -3.52 -5.15
C GLY A 39 -12.07 -4.67 -4.84
N LEU A 40 -10.83 -4.37 -4.41
CA LEU A 40 -9.89 -5.38 -3.92
C LEU A 40 -10.31 -5.94 -2.56
N ARG A 41 -10.77 -5.07 -1.65
CA ARG A 41 -11.29 -5.47 -0.34
C ARG A 41 -12.51 -6.39 -0.48
N GLU A 42 -13.45 -6.07 -1.37
CA GLU A 42 -14.61 -6.91 -1.68
C GLU A 42 -14.21 -8.30 -2.20
N ARG A 43 -13.08 -8.39 -2.91
CA ARG A 43 -12.49 -9.65 -3.39
C ARG A 43 -11.67 -10.38 -2.32
N GLY A 44 -11.70 -9.92 -1.07
CA GLY A 44 -10.99 -10.53 0.06
C GLY A 44 -9.51 -10.20 0.15
N TRP A 45 -9.03 -9.15 -0.54
CA TRP A 45 -7.65 -8.71 -0.42
C TRP A 45 -7.46 -7.81 0.80
N THR A 46 -6.28 -7.88 1.42
CA THR A 46 -5.86 -6.92 2.44
C THR A 46 -5.21 -5.73 1.75
N VAL A 47 -5.77 -4.54 1.93
CA VAL A 47 -5.27 -3.33 1.27
C VAL A 47 -4.55 -2.43 2.26
N HIS A 48 -3.28 -2.17 1.96
CA HIS A 48 -2.47 -1.14 2.60
C HIS A 48 -2.38 0.07 1.67
N TRP A 49 -2.47 1.25 2.25
CA TRP A 49 -2.33 2.51 1.54
C TRP A 49 -1.02 3.17 1.90
N LEU A 50 -0.25 3.58 0.90
CA LEU A 50 0.99 4.33 1.07
C LEU A 50 0.76 5.78 0.67
N GLY A 51 0.85 6.68 1.64
CA GLY A 51 0.68 8.10 1.47
C GLY A 51 1.81 8.92 2.04
N THR A 52 1.71 10.24 1.94
CA THR A 52 2.58 11.16 2.67
C THR A 52 1.88 11.63 3.94
N PRO A 53 2.61 11.96 5.03
CA PRO A 53 1.99 12.49 6.24
C PRO A 53 1.50 13.95 6.07
N GLY A 54 1.89 14.63 4.99
CA GLY A 54 1.74 16.08 4.80
C GLY A 54 2.94 16.87 5.29
N THR A 55 2.80 18.19 5.36
CA THR A 55 3.79 19.09 5.98
C THR A 55 3.40 19.40 7.43
N PRO A 56 4.35 19.77 8.31
CA PRO A 56 4.01 20.28 9.64
C PRO A 56 2.95 21.38 9.54
N GLY A 57 1.82 21.21 10.23
CA GLY A 57 0.69 22.15 10.20
C GLY A 57 -0.30 21.99 9.04
N ARG A 58 -0.03 21.13 8.04
CA ARG A 58 -0.97 20.84 6.94
C ARG A 58 -0.97 19.34 6.59
N PRO A 59 -1.84 18.55 7.23
CA PRO A 59 -1.94 17.12 6.93
C PRO A 59 -2.35 16.90 5.49
N SER A 60 -1.83 15.84 4.88
CA SER A 60 -2.16 15.47 3.51
C SER A 60 -3.63 15.03 3.39
N MET A 61 -4.19 15.17 2.19
CA MET A 61 -5.58 14.82 1.93
C MET A 61 -5.80 13.30 2.10
N GLU A 62 -4.85 12.49 1.62
CA GLU A 62 -4.90 11.03 1.77
C GLU A 62 -4.92 10.60 3.25
N ARG A 63 -4.17 11.28 4.13
CA ARG A 63 -4.16 10.97 5.57
C ARG A 63 -5.51 11.23 6.24
N ARG A 64 -6.31 12.16 5.71
CA ARG A 64 -7.65 12.45 6.24
C ARG A 64 -8.72 11.54 5.66
N LEU A 65 -8.58 11.14 4.39
CA LEU A 65 -9.63 10.41 3.68
C LEU A 65 -9.51 8.89 3.82
N VAL A 66 -8.29 8.35 3.93
CA VAL A 66 -8.06 6.91 3.82
C VAL A 66 -8.28 6.16 5.15
N PRO A 67 -7.72 6.57 6.30
CA PRO A 67 -7.92 5.84 7.55
C PRO A 67 -9.38 5.66 7.98
N PRO A 68 -10.28 6.66 7.80
CA PRO A 68 -11.71 6.48 8.12
C PRO A 68 -12.41 5.40 7.30
N GLN A 69 -11.87 5.04 6.14
CA GLN A 69 -12.42 3.96 5.29
C GLN A 69 -11.98 2.57 5.75
N GLY A 70 -11.13 2.47 6.79
CA GLY A 70 -10.66 1.20 7.35
C GLY A 70 -9.45 0.60 6.63
N PHE A 71 -8.77 1.35 5.77
CA PHE A 71 -7.52 0.91 5.14
C PHE A 71 -6.32 1.15 6.06
N ALA A 72 -5.37 0.22 6.07
CA ALA A 72 -4.11 0.39 6.80
C ALA A 72 -3.28 1.49 6.13
N PHE A 73 -2.96 2.56 6.85
CA PHE A 73 -2.28 3.72 6.28
C PHE A 73 -0.80 3.77 6.67
N GLU A 74 0.05 3.59 5.68
CA GLU A 74 1.50 3.66 5.75
C GLU A 74 1.98 5.01 5.22
N THR A 75 3.00 5.57 5.87
CA THR A 75 3.51 6.91 5.50
C THR A 75 4.97 6.88 5.11
N ILE A 76 5.30 7.64 4.06
CA ILE A 76 6.68 7.96 3.69
C ILE A 76 6.87 9.46 3.85
N ASP A 77 7.95 9.84 4.51
CA ASP A 77 8.32 11.24 4.69
C ASP A 77 8.99 11.74 3.43
N PHE A 78 8.16 12.05 2.44
CA PHE A 78 8.55 12.77 1.23
C PHE A 78 7.93 14.17 1.26
N SER A 79 8.26 14.93 2.30
CA SER A 79 7.80 16.32 2.43
C SER A 79 8.82 17.30 1.83
N GLY A 80 8.36 18.13 0.89
CA GLY A 80 9.02 19.38 0.58
C GLY A 80 9.87 19.44 -0.69
N VAL A 81 9.33 19.05 -1.85
CA VAL A 81 9.89 19.47 -3.16
C VAL A 81 9.09 20.62 -3.80
N ARG A 82 7.88 20.91 -3.29
CA ARG A 82 7.07 22.05 -3.75
C ARG A 82 7.55 23.35 -3.09
N GLY A 83 8.39 24.09 -3.81
CA GLY A 83 8.55 25.55 -3.63
C GLY A 83 9.45 26.06 -2.51
N LYS A 84 10.53 25.34 -2.11
CA LYS A 84 11.51 25.87 -1.14
C LYS A 84 12.91 25.84 -1.75
N GLY A 85 13.62 26.97 -1.73
CA GLY A 85 14.81 27.30 -2.55
C GLY A 85 16.04 26.38 -2.47
N LEU A 86 17.17 26.84 -3.04
CA LEU A 86 18.42 26.07 -3.29
C LEU A 86 18.84 25.05 -2.22
N LYS A 87 18.61 25.35 -0.93
CA LYS A 87 18.90 24.45 0.21
C LYS A 87 18.10 23.14 0.14
N THR A 88 16.85 23.17 -0.31
CA THR A 88 16.03 21.96 -0.52
C THR A 88 16.58 21.09 -1.65
N LEU A 89 17.12 21.72 -2.70
CA LEU A 89 17.72 21.03 -3.83
C LEU A 89 18.99 20.30 -3.40
N LEU A 90 19.79 20.93 -2.53
CA LEU A 90 20.99 20.31 -1.95
C LEU A 90 20.65 19.13 -1.00
N LEU A 91 19.55 19.23 -0.25
CA LEU A 91 19.08 18.15 0.61
C LEU A 91 18.26 17.09 -0.14
N LEU A 92 17.96 17.29 -1.43
CA LEU A 92 17.14 16.39 -2.22
C LEU A 92 17.72 14.98 -2.33
N PRO A 93 19.03 14.76 -2.57
CA PRO A 93 19.60 13.42 -2.66
C PRO A 93 19.47 12.66 -1.33
N LEU A 94 19.74 13.32 -0.21
CA LEU A 94 19.60 12.74 1.13
C LEU A 94 18.15 12.39 1.45
N ARG A 95 17.20 13.28 1.09
CA ARG A 95 15.76 13.03 1.26
C ARG A 95 15.26 11.90 0.37
N LEU A 96 15.75 11.83 -0.88
CA LEU A 96 15.42 10.75 -1.80
C LEU A 96 15.93 9.41 -1.26
N PHE A 97 17.16 9.37 -0.75
CA PHE A 97 17.72 8.17 -0.13
C PHE A 97 16.93 7.76 1.12
N LYS A 98 16.55 8.72 1.97
CA LYS A 98 15.69 8.48 3.14
C LYS A 98 14.32 7.92 2.72
N ALA A 99 13.67 8.54 1.74
CA ALA A 99 12.37 8.10 1.24
C ALA A 99 12.44 6.73 0.57
N PHE A 100 13.53 6.43 -0.13
CA PHE A 100 13.80 5.11 -0.68
C PHE A 100 13.97 4.07 0.42
N ALA A 101 14.77 4.35 1.44
CA ALA A 101 14.95 3.45 2.59
C ALA A 101 13.62 3.21 3.33
N GLN A 102 12.81 4.26 3.52
CA GLN A 102 11.47 4.17 4.11
C GLN A 102 10.52 3.33 3.24
N SER A 103 10.48 3.57 1.94
CA SER A 103 9.68 2.79 0.99
C SER A 103 10.07 1.32 1.04
N ARG A 104 11.36 1.02 0.97
CA ARG A 104 11.88 -0.34 1.10
C ARG A 104 11.51 -0.98 2.44
N ALA A 105 11.54 -0.22 3.55
CA ALA A 105 11.11 -0.72 4.86
C ALA A 105 9.60 -1.05 4.88
N VAL A 106 8.75 -0.19 4.29
CA VAL A 106 7.32 -0.45 4.16
C VAL A 106 7.07 -1.70 3.33
N VAL A 107 7.68 -1.82 2.15
CA VAL A 107 7.52 -3.01 1.28
C VAL A 107 7.96 -4.29 1.98
N ARG A 108 9.08 -4.26 2.72
CA ARG A 108 9.54 -5.43 3.49
C ARG A 108 8.64 -5.80 4.67
N ARG A 109 7.96 -4.82 5.27
CA ARG A 109 7.00 -5.02 6.38
C ARG A 109 5.66 -5.54 5.85
N VAL A 110 5.09 -4.86 4.87
CA VAL A 110 3.78 -5.17 4.29
C VAL A 110 3.82 -6.44 3.43
N ARG A 111 4.94 -6.71 2.76
CA ARG A 111 5.13 -7.82 1.81
C ARG A 111 3.97 -7.93 0.81
N PRO A 112 3.67 -6.84 0.06
CA PRO A 112 2.56 -6.84 -0.86
C PRO A 112 2.80 -7.82 -2.02
N ASP A 113 1.74 -8.50 -2.43
CA ASP A 113 1.71 -9.32 -3.64
C ASP A 113 1.64 -8.43 -4.89
N VAL A 114 0.96 -7.28 -4.78
CA VAL A 114 0.84 -6.28 -5.85
C VAL A 114 0.99 -4.86 -5.29
N VAL A 115 1.60 -3.99 -6.08
CA VAL A 115 1.70 -2.55 -5.80
C VAL A 115 0.96 -1.80 -6.90
N LEU A 116 0.09 -0.86 -6.52
CA LEU A 116 -0.73 -0.08 -7.45
C LEU A 116 -0.45 1.40 -7.25
N GLY A 117 0.16 2.04 -8.25
CA GLY A 117 0.45 3.48 -8.24
C GLY A 117 -0.63 4.29 -8.93
N PHE A 118 -1.29 5.18 -8.21
CA PHE A 118 -2.23 6.17 -8.73
C PHE A 118 -1.60 7.55 -8.55
N GLY A 119 -0.84 7.97 -9.55
CA GLY A 119 -0.14 9.26 -9.57
C GLY A 119 1.27 9.18 -10.18
N GLY A 120 1.43 9.71 -11.39
CA GLY A 120 2.72 10.14 -11.95
C GLY A 120 3.72 9.09 -12.43
N TYR A 121 3.98 7.96 -11.75
CA TYR A 121 5.05 7.04 -12.18
C TYR A 121 4.80 5.55 -11.85
N VAL A 122 4.88 4.75 -12.93
CA VAL A 122 5.46 3.40 -13.08
C VAL A 122 5.18 2.39 -11.97
N THR A 123 4.24 1.49 -12.26
CA THR A 123 4.06 0.21 -11.59
C THR A 123 5.19 -0.75 -11.98
N PHE A 124 6.07 -1.11 -11.05
CA PHE A 124 7.08 -2.16 -11.25
C PHE A 124 6.56 -3.50 -10.75
N ARG A 125 6.78 -4.55 -11.53
CA ARG A 125 6.43 -5.94 -11.18
C ARG A 125 7.30 -6.37 -10.00
N VAL A 126 6.69 -6.62 -8.84
CA VAL A 126 7.37 -7.21 -7.69
C VAL A 126 7.75 -8.66 -8.05
N PRO A 127 9.02 -9.07 -7.93
CA PRO A 127 9.41 -10.46 -8.10
C PRO A 127 8.72 -11.34 -7.04
N ASP A 128 8.14 -12.44 -7.48
CA ASP A 128 7.47 -13.40 -6.61
C ASP A 128 8.52 -14.24 -5.85
N GLU A 129 8.87 -13.85 -4.63
CA GLU A 129 9.72 -14.65 -3.74
C GLU A 129 8.99 -15.89 -3.17
N ARG A 130 7.67 -16.02 -3.38
CA ARG A 130 6.88 -17.17 -2.88
C ARG A 130 6.93 -18.37 -3.82
N ALA A 131 7.28 -18.18 -5.09
CA ALA A 131 7.48 -19.27 -6.05
C ALA A 131 8.61 -20.24 -5.62
N GLY A 132 9.63 -19.78 -4.90
CA GLY A 132 10.72 -20.62 -4.41
C GLY A 132 10.41 -21.44 -3.15
N ARG A 133 9.38 -21.07 -2.36
CA ARG A 133 9.06 -21.77 -1.11
C ARG A 133 8.04 -22.90 -1.26
N GLN A 134 7.29 -22.95 -2.37
CA GLN A 134 6.39 -24.07 -2.65
C GLN A 134 7.10 -25.29 -3.23
N ALA A 135 8.29 -25.12 -3.82
CA ALA A 135 9.10 -26.24 -4.33
C ALA A 135 9.93 -26.95 -3.23
N ALA A 136 10.21 -26.30 -2.10
CA ALA A 136 11.06 -26.86 -1.04
C ALA A 136 10.29 -27.62 0.06
N GLY A 137 8.95 -27.73 -0.05
CA GLY A 137 8.10 -28.47 0.90
C GLY A 137 7.52 -29.77 0.34
N ALA A 138 7.97 -30.20 -0.85
CA ALA A 138 7.47 -31.38 -1.56
C ALA A 138 8.55 -32.42 -1.87
N ALA A 139 9.68 -32.39 -1.15
CA ALA A 139 10.75 -33.39 -1.23
C ALA A 139 10.84 -34.17 0.09
#